data_AF-A0A975PJM8-F1
#
_entry.id   AF-A0A975PJM8-F1
#
_cell.length_a   1.000
_cell.length_b   1.000
_cell.length_c   1.000
_cell.angle_alpha   90.00
_cell.angle_beta   90.00
_cell.angle_gamma   90.00
#
_symmetry.space_group_name_H-M   'P 1'
#
loop_
_entity.id
_entity.type
_entity.pdbx_description
1 polymer ?
#
loop_
_entity_poly.entity_id
_entity_poly.type
_entity_poly.pdbx_seq_one_letter_code
_entity_poly.pdbx_strand_id
1 'polypeptide(L)'
;MKVSEVTNKEVIEYLRLEHEDLTEEEITEINNILIAAKKFIKSYTGLTEEQIDTHEDFYIVVMVLCQDMYDNRSMYIDKNNLNKVVDTILGMHSMNLL
;
A
#
# COMPACT_ATOMS: atom_id res chain seq x y z
N MET A 1 -8.03 -10.78 3.79
CA MET A 1 -6.89 -10.53 4.72
C MET A 1 -7.03 -9.13 5.28
N LYS A 2 -6.85 -8.94 6.59
CA LYS A 2 -6.93 -7.61 7.21
C LYS A 2 -5.70 -6.77 6.88
N VAL A 3 -5.88 -5.46 6.72
CA VAL A 3 -4.78 -4.54 6.42
C VAL A 3 -3.82 -4.44 7.61
N SER A 4 -4.31 -4.49 8.84
CA SER A 4 -3.48 -4.51 10.04
C SER A 4 -2.54 -5.71 10.09
N GLU A 5 -2.98 -6.86 9.59
CA GLU A 5 -2.23 -8.13 9.60
C GLU A 5 -1.17 -8.22 8.49
N VAL A 6 -1.21 -7.34 7.48
CA VAL A 6 -0.19 -7.30 6.40
C VAL A 6 1.17 -6.93 6.99
N THR A 7 2.17 -7.75 6.72
CA THR A 7 3.57 -7.53 7.10
C THR A 7 4.44 -7.24 5.87
N ASN A 8 5.71 -6.94 6.08
CA ASN A 8 6.66 -6.79 4.98
C ASN A 8 6.88 -8.08 4.20
N LYS A 9 6.61 -9.25 4.76
CA LYS A 9 6.79 -10.53 4.06
C LYS A 9 5.84 -10.67 2.87
N GLU A 10 4.57 -10.35 3.07
CA GLU A 10 3.59 -10.36 1.98
C GLU A 10 3.95 -9.34 0.89
N VAL A 11 4.49 -8.18 1.29
CA VAL A 11 4.96 -7.16 0.35
C VAL A 11 6.17 -7.67 -0.44
N ILE A 12 7.18 -8.24 0.23
CA ILE A 12 8.38 -8.83 -0.41
C ILE A 12 7.97 -9.90 -1.43
N GLU A 13 7.07 -10.80 -1.04
CA GLU A 13 6.55 -11.85 -1.93
C GLU A 13 5.80 -11.26 -3.13
N TYR A 14 4.96 -10.24 -2.90
CA TYR A 14 4.23 -9.56 -3.97
C TYR A 14 5.15 -8.84 -4.97
N LEU A 15 6.23 -8.22 -4.48
CA LEU A 15 7.27 -7.60 -5.29
C LEU A 15 8.17 -8.62 -6.00
N ARG A 16 7.99 -9.92 -5.73
CA ARG A 16 8.82 -11.02 -6.26
C ARG A 16 10.30 -10.89 -5.89
N LEU A 17 10.55 -10.42 -4.67
CA LEU A 17 11.89 -10.34 -4.09
C LEU A 17 12.14 -11.59 -3.23
N GLU A 18 13.38 -12.04 -3.16
CA GLU A 18 13.79 -13.13 -2.28
C GLU A 18 14.23 -12.55 -0.94
N HIS A 19 13.54 -12.89 0.15
CA HIS A 19 13.82 -12.31 1.47
C HIS A 19 15.28 -12.56 1.92
N GLU A 20 15.87 -13.70 1.54
CA GLU A 20 17.24 -14.08 1.90
C GLU A 20 18.30 -13.17 1.25
N ASP A 21 17.95 -12.53 0.13
CA ASP A 21 18.84 -11.64 -0.62
C ASP A 21 18.74 -10.17 -0.17
N LEU A 22 17.76 -9.83 0.68
CA LEU A 22 17.52 -8.46 1.12
C LEU A 22 18.39 -8.10 2.33
N THR A 23 19.02 -6.95 2.25
CA THR A 23 19.71 -6.31 3.38
C THR A 23 18.71 -5.79 4.43
N GLU A 24 19.17 -5.56 5.66
CA GLU A 24 18.34 -4.95 6.71
C GLU A 24 17.82 -3.55 6.33
N GLU A 25 18.59 -2.81 5.53
CA GLU A 25 18.21 -1.50 5.01
C GLU A 25 17.04 -1.61 4.02
N GLU A 26 17.10 -2.55 3.07
CA GLU A 26 16.01 -2.79 2.12
C GLU A 26 14.74 -3.29 2.82
N ILE A 27 14.88 -4.15 3.84
CA ILE A 27 13.74 -4.60 4.66
C ILE A 27 13.11 -3.42 5.41
N THR A 28 13.93 -2.50 5.93
CA THR A 28 13.47 -1.28 6.60
C THR A 28 12.76 -0.35 5.62
N GLU A 29 13.27 -0.20 4.40
CA GLU A 29 12.63 0.57 3.35
C GLU A 29 11.24 0.00 2.99
N ILE A 30 11.12 -1.32 2.79
CA ILE A 30 9.85 -1.98 2.52
C ILE A 30 8.85 -1.78 3.68
N ASN A 31 9.33 -1.84 4.93
CA ASN A 31 8.49 -1.52 6.10
C ASN A 31 7.97 -0.08 6.06
N ASN A 32 8.81 0.89 5.70
CA ASN A 32 8.40 2.29 5.59
C ASN A 32 7.38 2.50 4.47
N ILE A 33 7.56 1.84 3.33
CA ILE A 33 6.60 1.83 2.22
C ILE A 33 5.25 1.27 2.67
N LEU A 34 5.25 0.13 3.38
CA LEU A 34 4.02 -0.47 3.91
C LEU A 34 3.29 0.47 4.87
N ILE A 35 4.01 1.15 5.77
CA ILE A 35 3.43 2.15 6.69
C ILE A 35 2.82 3.31 5.88
N ALA A 36 3.52 3.80 4.86
CA ALA A 36 3.04 4.86 3.99
C ALA A 36 1.76 4.46 3.25
N ALA A 37 1.70 3.25 2.69
CA ALA A 37 0.53 2.71 2.01
C ALA A 37 -0.69 2.61 2.95
N LYS A 38 -0.52 2.04 4.15
CA LYS A 38 -1.61 1.96 5.15
C LYS A 38 -2.13 3.34 5.55
N LYS A 39 -1.22 4.30 5.76
CA LYS A 39 -1.57 5.69 6.09
C LYS A 39 -2.29 6.38 4.93
N PHE A 40 -1.88 6.13 3.69
CA PHE A 40 -2.53 6.68 2.50
C PHE A 40 -4.00 6.25 2.43
N ILE A 41 -4.30 4.94 2.59
CA ILE A 41 -5.68 4.43 2.60
C ILE A 41 -6.52 5.13 3.68
N LYS A 42 -5.98 5.23 4.89
CA LYS A 42 -6.65 5.90 6.02
C LYS A 42 -6.93 7.37 5.72
N SER A 43 -5.95 8.11 5.22
CA SER A 43 -6.09 9.53 4.90
C SER A 43 -7.04 9.77 3.72
N TYR A 44 -7.02 8.90 2.71
CA TYR A 44 -7.88 9.02 1.53
C TYR A 44 -9.34 8.74 1.86
N THR A 45 -9.60 7.64 2.57
CA THR A 45 -10.98 7.18 2.85
C THR A 45 -11.61 7.85 4.05
N GLY A 46 -10.79 8.35 4.99
CA GLY A 46 -11.26 8.89 6.27
C GLY A 46 -11.74 7.82 7.27
N LEU A 47 -11.52 6.54 6.99
CA LEU A 47 -11.90 5.43 7.87
C LEU A 47 -10.93 5.27 9.05
N THR A 48 -11.39 4.65 10.14
CA THR A 48 -10.50 4.19 11.23
C THR A 48 -9.78 2.89 10.85
N GLU A 49 -8.74 2.51 11.60
CA GLU A 49 -8.00 1.27 11.35
C GLU A 49 -8.91 0.04 11.50
N GLU A 50 -9.81 0.05 12.48
CA GLU A 50 -10.78 -1.01 12.69
C GLU A 50 -11.78 -1.13 11.53
N GLN A 51 -12.18 0.01 10.95
CA GLN A 51 -13.08 0.02 9.79
C GLN A 51 -12.38 -0.50 8.54
N ILE A 52 -11.13 -0.06 8.29
CA ILE A 52 -10.29 -0.53 7.18
C ILE A 52 -10.18 -2.05 7.22
N ASP A 53 -10.00 -2.65 8.39
CA ASP A 53 -9.89 -4.10 8.54
C ASP A 53 -11.18 -4.89 8.23
N THR A 54 -12.33 -4.22 8.07
CA THR A 54 -13.58 -4.86 7.64
C THR A 54 -13.69 -5.00 6.11
N HIS A 55 -12.76 -4.39 5.36
CA HIS A 55 -12.77 -4.32 3.90
C HIS A 55 -11.60 -5.12 3.31
N GLU A 56 -11.87 -6.35 2.86
CA GLU A 56 -10.83 -7.25 2.34
C GLU A 56 -10.17 -6.77 1.04
N ASP A 57 -10.86 -5.96 0.25
CA ASP A 57 -10.38 -5.38 -1.00
C ASP A 57 -9.28 -4.33 -0.78
N PHE A 58 -9.13 -3.78 0.42
CA PHE A 58 -7.97 -2.95 0.73
C PHE A 58 -6.66 -3.70 0.75
N TYR A 59 -6.66 -5.03 0.90
CA TYR A 59 -5.43 -5.82 0.81
C TYR A 59 -4.71 -5.58 -0.52
N ILE A 60 -5.42 -5.71 -1.65
CA ILE A 60 -4.81 -5.51 -2.97
C ILE A 60 -4.40 -4.04 -3.19
N VAL A 61 -5.13 -3.09 -2.59
CA VAL A 61 -4.76 -1.67 -2.61
C VAL A 61 -3.43 -1.44 -1.91
N VAL A 62 -3.20 -2.02 -0.73
CA VAL A 62 -1.91 -1.95 -0.03
C VAL A 62 -0.79 -2.49 -0.91
N MET A 63 -0.98 -3.66 -1.52
CA MET A 63 0.05 -4.29 -2.37
C MET A 63 0.42 -3.42 -3.58
N VAL A 64 -0.58 -2.91 -4.30
CA VAL A 64 -0.35 -2.05 -5.47
C VAL A 64 0.33 -0.73 -5.08
N LEU A 65 -0.08 -0.11 -3.96
CA LEU A 65 0.58 1.10 -3.46
C LEU A 65 2.04 0.84 -3.06
N CYS A 66 2.30 -0.31 -2.42
CA CYS A 66 3.67 -0.67 -2.06
C CYS A 66 4.54 -0.88 -3.30
N GLN A 67 4.02 -1.55 -4.32
CA GLN A 67 4.71 -1.71 -5.59
C GLN A 67 4.98 -0.37 -6.28
N ASP A 68 3.97 0.49 -6.38
CA ASP A 68 4.12 1.80 -7.01
C ASP A 68 5.20 2.64 -6.33
N MET A 69 5.21 2.70 -4.99
CA MET A 69 6.24 3.41 -4.22
C MET A 69 7.62 2.76 -4.33
N TYR A 70 7.70 1.43 -4.41
CA TYR A 70 8.95 0.70 -4.55
C TYR A 70 9.59 0.89 -5.93
N ASP A 71 8.78 0.87 -6.99
CA ASP A 71 9.23 1.01 -8.38
C ASP A 71 9.57 2.49 -8.71
N ASN A 72 8.80 3.45 -8.18
CA ASN A 72 8.93 4.87 -8.49
C ASN A 72 9.69 5.65 -7.41
N ARG A 73 10.96 5.30 -7.18
CA ARG A 73 11.85 5.98 -6.20
C ARG A 73 12.47 7.28 -6.71
N SER A 74 12.26 7.62 -7.97
CA SER A 74 12.84 8.81 -8.59
C SER A 74 11.96 10.04 -8.35
N MET A 75 12.59 11.19 -8.13
CA MET A 75 11.89 12.48 -7.96
C MET A 75 11.10 12.90 -9.22
N TYR A 76 11.45 12.36 -10.39
CA TYR A 76 10.81 12.66 -11.66
C TYR A 76 9.88 11.51 -12.04
N ILE A 77 8.58 11.71 -11.84
CA ILE A 77 7.55 10.75 -12.24
C ILE A 77 7.06 11.14 -13.64
N ASP A 78 7.22 10.24 -14.62
CA ASP A 78 6.84 10.47 -16.03
C ASP A 78 5.32 10.45 -16.23
N LYS A 79 4.56 9.76 -15.35
CA LYS A 79 3.10 9.66 -15.38
C LYS A 79 2.49 9.69 -13.98
N ASN A 80 1.77 10.75 -13.65
CA ASN A 80 1.20 10.99 -12.32
C ASN A 80 -0.24 10.43 -12.15
N ASN A 81 -0.55 9.27 -12.74
CA ASN A 81 -1.91 8.73 -12.69
C ASN A 81 -2.00 7.58 -11.67
N LEU A 82 -2.86 7.76 -10.66
CA LEU A 82 -3.20 6.69 -9.72
C LEU A 82 -3.79 5.49 -10.48
N ASN A 83 -3.45 4.28 -10.05
CA ASN A 83 -4.03 3.07 -10.63
C ASN A 83 -5.57 3.11 -10.49
N LYS A 84 -6.29 2.94 -11.60
CA LYS A 84 -7.77 3.03 -11.62
C LYS A 84 -8.45 2.06 -10.67
N VAL A 85 -7.86 0.88 -10.45
CA VAL A 85 -8.39 -0.11 -9.49
C VAL A 85 -8.26 0.42 -8.06
N VAL A 86 -7.09 0.99 -7.72
CA VAL A 86 -6.87 1.63 -6.43
C VAL A 86 -7.84 2.78 -6.21
N ASP A 87 -7.95 3.69 -7.19
CA ASP A 87 -8.87 4.83 -7.14
C ASP A 87 -10.32 4.39 -6.93
N THR A 88 -10.77 3.38 -7.68
CA THR A 88 -12.15 2.87 -7.59
C THR A 88 -12.42 2.24 -6.22
N ILE A 89 -11.54 1.36 -5.73
CA ILE A 89 -11.72 0.69 -4.43
C ILE A 89 -11.72 1.72 -3.29
N LEU A 90 -10.78 2.66 -3.32
CA LEU A 90 -10.73 3.72 -2.32
C LEU A 90 -11.98 4.62 -2.38
N GLY A 91 -12.45 4.97 -3.58
CA GLY A 91 -13.66 5.75 -3.78
C GLY A 91 -14.94 5.04 -3.31
N MET A 92 -15.00 3.71 -3.41
CA MET A 92 -16.16 2.91 -2.95
C MET A 92 -16.39 2.99 -1.43
N HIS A 93 -15.33 3.17 -0.66
CA HIS A 93 -15.38 3.16 0.81
C HIS A 93 -15.00 4.50 1.44
N SER A 94 -14.79 5.55 0.63
CA SER A 94 -14.44 6.87 1.14
C SER A 94 -15.64 7.52 1.82
N MET A 95 -15.45 7.89 3.08
CA MET A 95 -16.38 8.69 3.87
C MET A 95 -16.11 10.20 3.70
N ASN A 96 -14.95 10.55 3.14
CA ASN A 96 -14.50 11.92 2.98
C ASN A 96 -14.69 12.35 1.52
N LEU A 97 -15.94 12.66 1.14
CA LEU A 97 -16.32 13.10 -0.21
C LEU A 97 -16.09 14.62 -0.39
N LEU A 98 -14.83 15.08 -0.24
CA LEU A 98 -14.47 16.46 -0.58
C LEU A 98 -14.43 16.68 -2.10
#